data_AF-A0A1T4QS04-F1
#
_entry.id   AF-A0A1T4QS04-F1
#
_cell.length_a   1.000
_cell.length_b   1.000
_cell.length_c   1.000
_cell.angle_alpha   90.00
_cell.angle_beta   90.00
_cell.angle_gamma   90.00
#
_symmetry.space_group_name_H-M   'P 1'
#
loop_
_entity.id
_entity.type
_entity.pdbx_description
1 polymer ?
#
loop_
_entity_poly.entity_id
_entity_poly.type
_entity_poly.pdbx_seq_one_letter_code
_entity_poly.pdbx_strand_id
1 'polypeptide(L)'
;MVTVITEQTKQKILKAVLLLRKCGNKYDTKEQQIHDEERYYKLGWITDDEIDEWIKSLKEELAKTPEQKEAESKEYIEWLMEKEFVELKREEDEYYTPSATAGDYSPSCPWNAPGCSIRDFI
;
A
#
# COMPACT_ATOMS: atom_id res chain seq x y z
N MET A 1 -30.93 -5.97 8.61
CA MET A 1 -31.15 -7.24 9.34
C MET A 1 -30.03 -7.35 10.35
N VAL A 2 -30.32 -7.59 11.63
CA VAL A 2 -29.26 -7.85 12.63
C VAL A 2 -28.86 -9.31 12.47
N THR A 3 -27.67 -9.57 11.93
CA THR A 3 -27.12 -10.94 11.84
C THR A 3 -26.79 -11.43 13.25
N VAL A 4 -27.38 -12.56 13.63
CA VAL A 4 -27.04 -13.22 14.89
C VAL A 4 -25.71 -13.93 14.70
N ILE A 5 -24.75 -13.61 15.55
CA ILE A 5 -23.47 -14.32 15.58
C ILE A 5 -23.69 -15.71 16.19
N THR A 6 -23.30 -16.75 15.45
CA THR A 6 -23.32 -18.12 15.95
C THR A 6 -22.10 -18.40 16.83
N GLU A 7 -22.20 -19.39 17.70
CA GLU A 7 -21.05 -19.80 18.54
C GLU A 7 -19.88 -20.32 17.68
N GLN A 8 -20.17 -20.98 16.56
CA GLN A 8 -19.15 -21.42 15.62
C GLN A 8 -18.38 -20.22 15.02
N THR A 9 -19.09 -19.17 14.60
CA THR A 9 -18.48 -17.95 14.08
C THR A 9 -17.61 -17.27 15.14
N LYS A 10 -18.04 -17.21 16.42
CA LYS A 10 -17.20 -16.68 17.51
C LYS A 10 -15.90 -17.45 17.67
N GLN A 11 -15.95 -18.78 17.58
CA GLN A 11 -14.76 -19.61 17.66
C GLN A 11 -13.82 -19.37 16.47
N LYS A 12 -14.36 -19.17 15.27
CA LYS A 12 -13.57 -18.80 14.09
C LYS A 12 -12.88 -17.45 14.28
N ILE A 13 -13.62 -16.42 14.71
CA ILE A 13 -13.07 -15.09 15.03
C ILE A 13 -11.94 -15.20 16.06
N LEU A 14 -12.20 -15.89 17.18
CA LEU A 14 -11.19 -16.09 18.23
C LEU A 14 -9.92 -16.75 17.68
N LYS A 15 -10.09 -17.79 16.84
CA LYS A 15 -8.97 -18.49 16.21
C LYS A 15 -8.17 -17.59 15.28
N ALA A 16 -8.84 -16.81 14.43
CA ALA A 16 -8.20 -15.84 13.54
C ALA A 16 -7.38 -14.81 14.34
N VAL A 17 -8.00 -14.21 15.37
CA VAL A 17 -7.35 -13.24 16.27
C VAL A 17 -6.09 -13.82 16.93
N LEU A 18 -6.16 -15.05 17.44
CA LEU A 18 -5.01 -15.69 18.07
C LEU A 18 -3.89 -16.04 17.08
N LEU A 19 -4.24 -16.39 15.84
CA LEU A 19 -3.27 -16.64 14.78
C LEU A 19 -2.58 -15.35 14.33
N LEU A 20 -3.33 -14.26 14.14
CA LEU A 20 -2.77 -12.96 13.77
C LEU A 20 -1.78 -12.46 14.84
N ARG A 21 -2.10 -12.70 16.12
CA ARG A 21 -1.19 -12.39 17.24
C ARG A 21 0.16 -13.08 17.17
N LYS A 22 0.28 -14.22 16.49
CA LYS A 22 1.55 -14.89 16.25
C LYS A 22 2.29 -14.34 15.03
N CYS A 23 1.56 -13.85 14.03
CA CYS A 23 2.15 -13.32 12.79
C CYS A 23 2.62 -11.85 12.96
N GLY A 24 2.04 -11.13 13.91
CA GLY A 24 2.29 -9.71 14.17
C GLY A 24 0.96 -8.98 14.30
N ASN A 25 0.67 -8.48 15.49
CA ASN A 25 -0.60 -7.80 15.76
C ASN A 25 -0.41 -6.30 15.96
N LYS A 26 -1.42 -5.54 15.56
CA LYS A 26 -1.51 -4.09 15.80
C LYS A 26 -2.38 -3.73 17.00
N TYR A 27 -3.18 -4.67 17.51
CA TYR A 27 -4.07 -4.45 18.66
C TYR A 27 -3.38 -4.74 20.00
N ASP A 28 -3.61 -3.85 20.96
CA ASP A 28 -3.13 -4.00 22.33
C ASP A 28 -3.75 -5.22 23.03
N THR A 29 -5.09 -5.33 23.01
CA THR A 29 -5.84 -6.37 23.74
C THR A 29 -6.61 -7.30 22.81
N LYS A 30 -6.77 -8.57 23.21
CA LYS A 30 -7.47 -9.56 22.38
C LYS A 30 -8.97 -9.30 22.38
N GLU A 31 -9.49 -8.82 23.50
CA GLU A 31 -10.90 -8.52 23.71
C GLU A 31 -11.37 -7.39 22.80
N GLN A 32 -10.58 -6.32 22.69
CA GLN A 32 -10.88 -5.23 21.76
C GLN A 32 -10.93 -5.72 20.31
N GLN A 33 -9.96 -6.54 19.91
CA GLN A 33 -9.91 -7.08 18.57
C GLN A 33 -11.12 -7.98 18.28
N ILE A 34 -11.45 -8.92 19.19
CA ILE A 34 -12.63 -9.78 19.06
C ILE A 34 -13.91 -8.93 18.95
N HIS A 35 -14.04 -7.90 19.77
CA HIS A 35 -15.20 -7.01 19.74
C HIS A 35 -15.35 -6.31 18.38
N ASP A 36 -14.24 -5.82 17.80
CA ASP A 36 -14.26 -5.17 16.48
C ASP A 36 -14.59 -6.15 15.36
N GLU A 37 -14.01 -7.36 15.36
CA GLU A 37 -14.33 -8.39 14.37
C GLU A 37 -15.79 -8.85 14.46
N GLU A 38 -16.31 -9.06 15.68
CA GLU A 38 -17.74 -9.35 15.89
C GLU A 38 -18.64 -8.20 15.40
N ARG A 39 -18.20 -6.95 15.58
CA ARG A 39 -18.91 -5.78 15.06
C ARG A 39 -18.93 -5.78 13.53
N TYR A 40 -17.80 -6.03 12.87
CA TYR A 40 -17.71 -6.11 11.41
C TYR A 40 -18.61 -7.21 10.85
N TYR A 41 -18.66 -8.37 11.51
CA TYR A 41 -19.53 -9.46 11.11
C TYR A 41 -21.02 -9.07 11.23
N LYS A 42 -21.40 -8.42 12.34
CA LYS A 42 -22.78 -7.92 12.54
C LYS A 42 -23.18 -6.84 11.52
N LEU A 43 -22.22 -6.05 11.05
CA LEU A 43 -22.42 -5.04 10.00
C LEU A 43 -22.44 -5.66 8.59
N GLY A 44 -22.10 -6.94 8.45
CA GLY A 44 -21.99 -7.64 7.17
C GLY A 44 -20.78 -7.19 6.36
N TRP A 45 -19.77 -6.60 7.00
CA TRP A 45 -18.50 -6.23 6.35
C TRP A 45 -17.55 -7.41 6.22
N ILE A 46 -17.78 -8.46 7.01
CA ILE A 46 -17.07 -9.73 6.91
C ILE A 46 -18.08 -10.87 7.05
N THR A 47 -17.89 -11.89 6.23
CA THR A 47 -18.71 -13.10 6.17
C THR A 47 -17.97 -14.28 6.81
N ASP A 48 -18.70 -15.36 7.08
CA ASP A 48 -18.13 -16.55 7.71
C ASP A 48 -17.06 -17.23 6.83
N ASP A 49 -17.26 -17.20 5.50
CA ASP A 49 -16.30 -17.71 4.51
C ASP A 49 -15.02 -16.85 4.46
N GLU A 50 -15.14 -15.53 4.50
CA GLU A 50 -13.99 -14.62 4.56
C GLU A 50 -13.17 -14.81 5.85
N ILE A 51 -13.83 -15.12 6.97
CA ILE A 51 -13.12 -15.48 8.20
C ILE A 51 -12.34 -16.79 8.03
N ASP A 52 -12.89 -17.79 7.33
CA ASP A 52 -12.18 -19.04 7.05
C ASP A 52 -10.99 -18.84 6.10
N GLU A 53 -11.15 -18.02 5.06
CA GLU A 53 -10.06 -17.63 4.16
C GLU A 53 -8.96 -16.89 4.93
N TRP A 54 -9.34 -16.00 5.84
CA TRP A 54 -8.39 -15.31 6.70
C TRP A 54 -7.64 -16.27 7.63
N ILE A 55 -8.33 -17.23 8.24
CA ILE A 55 -7.67 -18.28 9.05
C ILE A 55 -6.69 -19.09 8.20
N LYS A 56 -7.04 -19.38 6.94
CA LYS A 56 -6.18 -20.13 6.02
C LYS A 56 -4.91 -19.35 5.69
N SER A 57 -5.04 -18.08 5.28
CA SER A 57 -3.87 -17.25 4.95
C SER A 57 -2.94 -17.07 6.16
N LEU A 58 -3.49 -16.85 7.36
CA LEU A 58 -2.68 -16.74 8.58
C LEU A 58 -1.90 -18.02 8.92
N LYS A 59 -2.46 -19.19 8.61
CA LYS A 59 -1.74 -20.46 8.81
C LYS A 59 -0.62 -20.62 7.80
N GLU A 60 -0.83 -20.21 6.55
CA GLU A 60 0.20 -20.22 5.51
C GLU A 60 1.35 -19.28 5.89
N GLU A 61 1.05 -18.07 6.36
CA GLU A 61 2.05 -17.12 6.89
C GLU A 61 2.84 -17.67 8.08
N LEU A 62 2.18 -18.42 8.96
CA LEU A 62 2.85 -19.05 10.09
C LEU A 62 3.71 -20.26 9.68
N ALA A 63 3.35 -20.93 8.57
CA ALA A 63 4.08 -22.07 8.04
C ALA A 63 5.33 -21.69 7.24
N LYS A 64 5.42 -20.44 6.75
CA LYS A 64 6.59 -19.93 6.03
C LYS A 64 7.86 -19.98 6.87
N THR A 65 8.96 -20.43 6.26
CA THR A 65 10.27 -20.45 6.90
C THR A 65 10.85 -19.03 7.02
N PRO A 66 11.81 -18.79 7.93
CA PRO A 66 12.49 -17.50 8.03
C PRO A 66 13.11 -17.03 6.71
N GLU A 67 13.67 -17.96 5.93
CA GLU A 67 14.30 -17.68 4.63
C GLU A 67 13.27 -17.22 3.61
N GLN A 68 12.08 -17.83 3.58
CA GLN A 68 10.98 -17.40 2.72
C GLN A 68 10.51 -15.99 3.09
N LYS A 69 10.38 -15.70 4.39
CA LYS A 69 9.99 -14.37 4.87
C LYS A 69 11.03 -13.30 4.54
N GLU A 70 12.31 -13.64 4.61
CA GLU A 70 13.39 -12.73 4.22
C GLU A 70 13.43 -12.48 2.71
N ALA A 71 13.17 -13.52 1.90
CA ALA A 71 13.07 -13.36 0.45
C ALA A 71 11.91 -12.42 0.07
N GLU A 72 10.71 -12.67 0.61
CA GLU A 72 9.52 -11.83 0.39
C GLU A 72 9.74 -10.38 0.87
N SER A 73 10.44 -10.19 2.00
CA SER A 73 10.71 -8.84 2.50
C SER A 73 11.70 -8.08 1.60
N LYS A 74 12.70 -8.75 1.03
CA LYS A 74 13.63 -8.16 0.06
C LYS A 74 12.91 -7.76 -1.22
N GLU A 75 12.08 -8.65 -1.77
CA GLU A 75 11.28 -8.35 -2.97
C GLU A 75 10.35 -7.15 -2.73
N TYR A 76 9.72 -7.07 -1.55
CA TYR A 76 8.86 -5.96 -1.19
C TYR A 76 9.63 -4.63 -1.06
N ILE A 77 10.81 -4.65 -0.44
CA ILE A 77 11.68 -3.46 -0.34
C ILE A 77 12.12 -2.99 -1.72
N GLU A 78 12.53 -3.91 -2.60
CA GLU A 78 12.94 -3.58 -3.96
C GLU A 78 11.79 -2.93 -4.75
N TRP A 79 10.58 -3.48 -4.64
CA TRP A 79 9.38 -2.90 -5.25
C TRP A 79 9.08 -1.49 -4.73
N LEU A 80 9.20 -1.25 -3.41
CA LEU A 80 9.01 0.07 -2.82
C LEU A 80 10.04 1.08 -3.34
N MET A 81 11.30 0.67 -3.45
CA MET A 81 12.38 1.53 -3.99
C MET A 81 12.14 1.89 -5.46
N GLU A 82 11.72 0.92 -6.28
CA GLU A 82 11.39 1.18 -7.68
C GLU A 82 10.22 2.16 -7.81
N LYS A 83 9.18 1.97 -6.99
CA LYS A 83 8.03 2.87 -6.97
C LYS A 83 8.40 4.29 -6.57
N GLU A 84 9.18 4.45 -5.49
CA GLU A 84 9.68 5.75 -5.03
C GLU A 84 10.53 6.45 -6.10
N PHE A 85 11.40 5.70 -6.78
CA PHE A 85 12.21 6.23 -7.87
C PHE A 85 11.37 6.76 -9.05
N VAL A 86 10.30 6.04 -9.42
CA VAL A 86 9.38 6.48 -10.47
C VAL A 86 8.63 7.75 -10.06
N GLU A 87 8.16 7.82 -8.82
CA GLU A 87 7.47 9.00 -8.30
C GLU A 87 8.40 10.23 -8.28
N LEU A 88 9.64 10.09 -7.83
CA LEU A 88 10.65 11.16 -7.83
C LEU A 88 10.96 11.67 -9.24
N LYS A 89 11.14 10.77 -10.21
CA LYS A 89 11.36 11.16 -11.61
C LYS A 89 10.18 11.95 -12.18
N ARG A 90 8.96 11.53 -11.85
CA ARG A 90 7.76 12.23 -12.30
C ARG A 90 7.68 13.64 -11.72
N GLU A 91 8.03 13.82 -10.45
CA GLU A 91 8.11 15.16 -9.86
C GLU A 91 9.18 16.02 -10.57
N GLU A 92 10.37 15.48 -10.85
CA GLU A 92 11.41 16.20 -11.59
C GLU A 92 10.91 16.70 -12.97
N ASP A 93 10.21 15.84 -13.72
CA ASP A 93 9.64 16.18 -15.02
C ASP A 93 8.47 17.19 -14.94
N GLU A 94 7.65 17.15 -13.89
CA GLU A 94 6.51 18.06 -13.69
C GLU A 94 6.94 19.46 -13.19
N TYR A 95 8.08 19.58 -12.49
CA TYR A 95 8.59 20.86 -11.97
C TYR A 95 9.57 21.57 -12.91
N TYR A 96 10.01 20.94 -14.01
CA TYR A 96 10.93 21.57 -14.95
C TYR A 96 10.25 22.72 -15.71
N THR A 97 10.62 23.94 -15.36
CA THR A 97 10.18 25.16 -16.06
C THR A 97 11.32 25.66 -16.96
N PRO A 98 11.17 25.62 -18.30
CA PRO A 98 12.18 26.13 -19.19
C PRO A 98 12.52 27.59 -18.85
N SER A 99 13.77 27.89 -18.52
CA SER A 99 14.17 29.23 -18.09
C SER A 99 15.59 29.61 -18.54
N ALA A 100 15.84 30.92 -18.67
CA ALA A 100 17.18 31.44 -18.95
C ALA A 100 18.18 31.08 -17.84
N THR A 101 17.70 30.94 -16.60
CA THR A 101 18.51 30.56 -15.44
C THR A 101 18.89 29.09 -15.47
N ALA A 102 18.05 28.23 -16.04
CA ALA A 102 18.36 26.82 -16.31
C ALA A 102 19.19 26.61 -17.59
N GLY A 103 19.41 27.66 -18.39
CA GLY A 103 20.24 27.63 -19.60
C GLY A 103 19.50 27.17 -20.86
N ASP A 104 18.17 27.03 -20.79
CA ASP A 104 17.33 26.49 -21.88
C ASP A 104 17.23 27.46 -23.07
N TYR A 105 17.52 28.73 -22.82
CA TYR A 105 17.69 29.77 -23.82
C TYR A 105 18.67 30.83 -23.30
N SER A 106 19.41 31.46 -24.21
CA SER A 106 20.47 32.41 -23.88
C SER A 106 20.46 33.58 -24.86
N PRO A 107 21.14 34.71 -24.55
CA PRO A 107 21.30 35.81 -25.50
C PRO A 107 21.98 35.40 -26.82
N SER A 108 22.71 34.27 -26.84
CA SER A 108 23.35 33.73 -28.05
C SER A 108 22.41 32.88 -28.91
N CYS A 109 21.29 32.38 -28.36
CA CYS A 109 20.27 31.61 -29.07
C CYS A 109 18.85 32.07 -28.67
N PRO A 110 18.45 33.30 -29.06
CA PRO A 110 17.19 33.90 -28.62
C PRO A 110 15.94 33.20 -29.17
N TRP A 111 16.06 32.46 -30.27
CA TRP A 111 14.95 31.69 -30.87
C TRP A 111 14.60 30.40 -30.10
N ASN A 112 15.39 30.02 -29.09
CA ASN A 112 15.07 28.91 -28.19
C ASN A 112 14.13 29.34 -27.06
N ALA A 113 13.91 30.65 -26.88
CA ALA A 113 12.96 31.15 -25.90
C ALA A 113 11.51 30.81 -26.33
N PRO A 114 10.66 30.35 -25.40
CA PRO A 114 9.27 30.04 -25.72
C PRO A 114 8.54 31.28 -26.23
N GLY A 115 7.94 31.18 -27.42
CA GLY A 115 7.19 32.29 -28.05
C GLY A 115 8.00 33.22 -28.95
N CYS A 116 9.31 32.98 -29.13
CA CYS A 116 10.12 33.72 -30.10
C CYS A 116 10.29 32.92 -31.40
N SER A 117 9.88 33.48 -32.54
CA SER A 117 10.09 32.89 -33.86
C SER A 117 11.21 33.61 -34.61
N ILE A 118 11.99 32.89 -35.42
CA ILE A 118 12.97 33.51 -36.34
C ILE A 118 12.30 34.54 -37.26
N ARG A 119 11.02 34.33 -37.58
CA ARG A 119 10.22 35.24 -38.42
C ARG A 119 9.95 36.59 -37.80
N ASP A 120 10.14 36.75 -36.49
CA ASP A 120 9.93 38.04 -35.81
C ASP A 120 11.14 38.98 -35.97
N PHE A 121 12.24 38.52 -36.57
CA PHE A 121 13.51 39.23 -36.70
C PHE A 121 14.01 39.41 -38.15
N ILE A 122 13.22 39.00 -39.15
CA ILE A 122 13.51 39.13 -40.60
C ILE A 122 12.35 39.79 -41.32
#